data_AF-A0AAD5UQY3-F1
#
_entry.id   AF-A0AAD5UQY3-F1
#
_cell.length_a   1.000
_cell.length_b   1.000
_cell.length_c   1.000
_cell.angle_alpha   90.00
_cell.angle_beta   90.00
_cell.angle_gamma   90.00
#
_symmetry.space_group_name_H-M   'P 1'
#
loop_
_entity.id
_entity.type
_entity.pdbx_description
1 polymer ?
#
loop_
_entity_poly.entity_id
_entity_poly.type
_entity_poly.pdbx_seq_one_letter_code
_entity_poly.pdbx_strand_id
1 'polypeptide(L)'
;MPISPTPSETITSMASKGKGKDTQELLDELHTTDANEHLDEVERIYQFYSTIQGNGFSIRSLSLRIRSQTSLTPSDIIDFGLYPSNETKRYQVKPELYTQIEAAVQSVQGLIDDLTSLIPDRKPGRRGFRIDPTNDVLEILQGSDRLVSLYGAYEVLRKRMDRAALFIEKYYRLCKGEPISSPATTAAEIHERFDPEANADKRLLEHIGMTNSYG
;
A
#
# COMPACT_ATOMS: atom_id res chain seq x y z
N MET A 1 50.56 -35.09 7.53
CA MET A 1 50.06 -33.72 7.79
C MET A 1 51.23 -32.77 7.62
N PRO A 2 51.20 -31.90 6.60
CA PRO A 2 50.96 -30.49 6.90
C PRO A 2 50.10 -29.74 5.86
N ILE A 3 49.18 -28.95 6.42
CA ILE A 3 48.68 -27.60 6.08
C ILE A 3 48.99 -27.04 4.68
N SER A 4 47.94 -26.86 3.89
CA SER A 4 47.91 -26.09 2.64
C SER A 4 47.92 -24.58 2.92
N PRO A 5 48.70 -23.77 2.19
CA PRO A 5 48.61 -22.31 2.26
C PRO A 5 47.41 -21.77 1.46
N THR A 6 46.75 -20.77 2.06
CA THR A 6 45.67 -19.93 1.54
C THR A 6 46.12 -19.06 0.35
N PRO A 7 45.21 -18.72 -0.59
CA PRO A 7 45.54 -17.90 -1.75
C PRO A 7 45.49 -16.41 -1.38
N SER A 8 46.65 -15.87 -1.02
CA SER A 8 46.98 -14.48 -1.34
C SER A 8 47.88 -14.48 -2.57
N GLU A 9 47.73 -13.47 -3.42
CA GLU A 9 48.57 -13.17 -4.59
C GLU A 9 48.27 -13.94 -5.88
N THR A 10 47.21 -13.52 -6.58
CA THR A 10 47.28 -13.40 -8.05
C THR A 10 46.50 -12.17 -8.50
N ILE A 11 47.08 -10.99 -8.36
CA ILE A 11 46.73 -9.86 -9.22
C ILE A 11 48.04 -9.24 -9.70
N THR A 12 48.56 -9.73 -10.82
CA THR A 12 49.35 -8.91 -11.74
C THR A 12 49.27 -9.55 -13.12
N SER A 13 49.15 -8.69 -14.13
CA SER A 13 49.24 -8.97 -15.56
C SER A 13 47.93 -9.33 -16.23
N MET A 14 47.12 -8.31 -16.54
CA MET A 14 46.71 -7.97 -17.91
C MET A 14 45.97 -6.61 -17.91
N ALA A 15 46.67 -5.51 -18.20
CA ALA A 15 46.06 -4.28 -18.72
C ALA A 15 47.15 -3.37 -19.30
N SER A 16 47.47 -3.59 -20.58
CA SER A 16 48.18 -2.60 -21.37
C SER A 16 47.20 -1.50 -21.77
N LYS A 17 47.61 -0.23 -21.57
CA LYS A 17 47.09 0.99 -22.21
C LYS A 17 45.58 1.24 -22.10
N GLY A 18 45.20 1.84 -20.97
CA GLY A 18 44.03 2.72 -20.85
C GLY A 18 44.33 3.73 -19.74
N LYS A 19 44.09 5.02 -19.96
CA LYS A 19 44.20 6.06 -18.91
C LYS A 19 43.38 5.59 -17.71
N GLY A 20 44.03 5.32 -16.58
CA GLY A 20 43.34 4.99 -15.35
C GLY A 20 42.52 6.20 -14.91
N LYS A 21 41.19 6.07 -14.93
CA LYS A 21 40.33 6.99 -14.18
C LYS A 21 40.72 6.92 -12.72
N ASP A 22 40.72 8.07 -12.06
CA ASP A 22 41.03 8.14 -10.64
C ASP A 22 40.03 7.28 -9.87
N THR A 23 40.47 6.59 -8.82
CA THR A 23 39.59 5.71 -8.03
C THR A 23 38.44 6.48 -7.39
N GLN A 24 38.64 7.77 -7.15
CA GLN A 24 37.61 8.72 -6.74
C GLN A 24 36.56 8.96 -7.84
N GLU A 25 37.00 9.08 -9.09
CA GLU A 25 36.14 9.30 -10.26
C GLU A 25 35.27 8.07 -10.55
N LEU A 26 35.80 6.86 -10.34
CA LEU A 26 35.05 5.61 -10.43
C LEU A 26 34.01 5.45 -9.31
N LEU A 27 34.32 5.88 -8.09
CA LEU A 27 33.38 5.88 -6.97
C LEU A 27 32.26 6.90 -7.17
N ASP A 28 32.60 8.10 -7.65
CA ASP A 28 31.62 9.14 -7.96
C ASP A 28 30.70 8.73 -9.14
N GLU A 29 31.24 8.04 -10.16
CA GLU A 29 30.44 7.46 -11.26
C GLU A 29 29.53 6.30 -10.79
N LEU A 30 29.99 5.45 -9.88
CA LEU A 30 29.18 4.41 -9.26
C LEU A 30 28.02 4.99 -8.44
N HIS A 31 28.31 6.01 -7.61
CA HIS A 31 27.30 6.68 -6.79
C HIS A 31 26.28 7.46 -7.63
N THR A 32 26.71 8.08 -8.74
CA THR A 32 25.79 8.76 -9.66
C THR A 32 24.95 7.79 -10.48
N THR A 33 25.48 6.61 -10.83
CA THR A 33 24.70 5.58 -11.54
C THR A 33 23.60 5.01 -10.64
N ASP A 34 23.93 4.67 -9.39
CA ASP A 34 22.98 4.15 -8.40
C ASP A 34 21.86 5.17 -8.05
N ALA A 35 22.22 6.45 -7.92
CA ALA A 35 21.25 7.52 -7.70
C ALA A 35 20.33 7.77 -8.91
N ASN A 36 20.82 7.62 -10.13
CA ASN A 36 20.02 7.78 -11.35
C ASN A 36 19.08 6.58 -11.55
N GLU A 37 19.54 5.36 -11.30
CA GLU A 37 18.70 4.15 -11.36
C GLU A 37 17.55 4.21 -10.35
N HIS A 38 17.83 4.68 -9.13
CA HIS A 38 16.82 4.90 -8.08
C HIS A 38 15.75 5.91 -8.51
N LEU A 39 16.15 7.06 -9.07
CA LEU A 39 15.21 8.08 -9.54
C LEU A 39 14.36 7.59 -10.73
N ASP A 40 14.94 6.83 -11.64
CA ASP A 40 14.23 6.23 -12.77
C ASP A 40 13.19 5.20 -12.31
N GLU A 41 13.49 4.42 -11.27
CA GLU A 41 12.56 3.45 -10.68
C GLU A 41 11.39 4.14 -9.99
N VAL A 42 11.66 5.18 -9.20
CA VAL A 42 10.62 6.00 -8.53
C VAL A 42 9.67 6.62 -9.56
N GLU A 43 10.22 7.18 -10.64
CA GLU A 43 9.42 7.81 -11.69
C GLU A 43 8.60 6.75 -12.46
N ARG A 44 9.16 5.57 -12.73
CA ARG A 44 8.44 4.45 -13.37
C ARG A 44 7.23 4.01 -12.54
N ILE A 45 7.39 3.85 -11.23
CA ILE A 45 6.32 3.48 -10.30
C ILE A 45 5.23 4.56 -10.26
N TYR A 46 5.62 5.83 -10.23
CA TYR A 46 4.67 6.93 -10.23
C TYR A 46 3.95 7.09 -11.58
N GLN A 47 4.62 6.84 -12.70
CA GLN A 47 3.98 6.78 -14.01
C GLN A 47 2.98 5.62 -14.09
N PHE A 48 3.31 4.45 -13.53
CA PHE A 48 2.40 3.31 -13.43
C PHE A 48 1.10 3.65 -12.67
N TYR A 49 1.18 4.46 -11.61
CA TYR A 49 0.02 4.97 -10.88
C TYR A 49 -0.95 5.78 -11.77
N SER A 50 -0.39 6.60 -12.67
CA SER A 50 -1.15 7.54 -13.50
C SER A 50 -1.59 6.98 -14.85
N THR A 51 -0.89 5.95 -15.36
CA THR A 51 -1.09 5.39 -16.70
C THR A 51 -2.21 4.35 -16.72
N ILE A 52 -3.02 4.38 -17.79
CA ILE A 52 -4.08 3.41 -18.04
C ILE A 52 -3.47 2.04 -18.33
N GLN A 53 -3.90 1.04 -17.57
CA GLN A 53 -3.43 -0.34 -17.70
C GLN A 53 -4.26 -1.11 -18.73
N GLY A 54 -3.84 -2.34 -19.07
CA GLY A 54 -4.52 -3.20 -20.05
C GLY A 54 -5.99 -3.54 -19.71
N ASN A 55 -6.44 -3.21 -18.50
CA ASN A 55 -7.84 -3.32 -18.06
C ASN A 55 -8.68 -2.05 -18.33
N GLY A 56 -8.11 -1.03 -18.98
CA GLY A 56 -8.81 0.21 -19.35
C GLY A 56 -8.85 1.31 -18.27
N PHE A 57 -8.21 1.11 -17.11
CA PHE A 57 -8.16 2.09 -16.03
C PHE A 57 -6.74 2.27 -15.48
N SER A 58 -6.41 3.45 -14.95
CA SER A 58 -5.22 3.67 -14.10
C SER A 58 -5.55 3.47 -12.63
N ILE A 59 -4.55 3.17 -11.79
CA ILE A 59 -4.72 3.07 -10.32
C ILE A 59 -5.31 4.38 -9.77
N ARG A 60 -4.85 5.53 -10.30
CA ARG A 60 -5.41 6.85 -9.97
C ARG A 60 -6.89 6.96 -10.33
N SER A 61 -7.31 6.47 -11.50
CA SER A 61 -8.72 6.50 -11.90
C SER A 61 -9.60 5.57 -11.07
N LEU A 62 -9.09 4.41 -10.66
CA LEU A 62 -9.78 3.48 -9.76
C LEU A 62 -9.94 4.08 -8.35
N SER A 63 -8.89 4.72 -7.83
CA SER A 63 -8.97 5.40 -6.54
C SER A 63 -9.96 6.56 -6.60
N LEU A 64 -9.95 7.37 -7.66
CA LEU A 64 -10.91 8.45 -7.87
C LEU A 64 -12.35 7.96 -7.93
N ARG A 65 -12.60 6.80 -8.55
CA ARG A 65 -13.94 6.22 -8.67
C ARG A 65 -14.53 5.82 -7.32
N ILE A 66 -13.74 5.20 -6.44
CA ILE A 66 -14.17 4.88 -5.08
C ILE A 66 -14.39 6.16 -4.26
N ARG A 67 -13.55 7.17 -4.47
CA ARG A 67 -13.66 8.45 -3.77
C ARG A 67 -14.86 9.29 -4.22
N SER A 68 -15.23 9.21 -5.50
CA SER A 68 -16.34 9.98 -6.08
C SER A 68 -17.71 9.37 -5.78
N GLN A 69 -17.78 8.05 -5.56
CA GLN A 69 -18.99 7.41 -5.06
C GLN A 69 -19.10 7.62 -3.55
N THR A 70 -19.89 8.61 -3.15
CA THR A 70 -20.01 9.04 -1.74
C THR A 70 -20.69 8.00 -0.84
N SER A 71 -21.45 7.08 -1.42
CA SER A 71 -22.15 6.01 -0.69
C SER A 71 -22.50 4.85 -1.59
N LEU A 72 -22.66 3.66 -1.01
CA LEU A 72 -23.38 2.57 -1.64
C LEU A 72 -24.84 2.98 -1.85
N THR A 73 -25.42 2.60 -2.98
CA THR A 73 -26.85 2.72 -3.24
C THR A 73 -27.54 1.38 -2.99
N PRO A 74 -28.88 1.34 -2.81
CA PRO A 74 -29.59 0.07 -2.73
C PRO A 74 -29.35 -0.84 -3.94
N SER A 75 -29.10 -0.27 -5.12
CA SER A 75 -28.75 -1.02 -6.34
C SER A 75 -27.35 -1.64 -6.31
N ASP A 76 -26.49 -1.26 -5.37
CA ASP A 76 -25.14 -1.82 -5.22
C ASP A 76 -25.09 -3.02 -4.26
N ILE A 77 -26.21 -3.31 -3.60
CA ILE A 77 -26.31 -4.27 -2.49
C ILE A 77 -27.27 -5.39 -2.88
N ILE A 78 -26.91 -6.62 -2.52
CA ILE A 78 -27.80 -7.78 -2.59
C ILE A 78 -28.29 -8.07 -1.16
N ASP A 79 -29.61 -8.12 -0.97
CA ASP A 79 -30.27 -8.58 0.27
C ASP A 79 -30.83 -9.99 0.01
N PHE A 80 -30.27 -10.98 0.69
CA PHE A 80 -30.71 -12.38 0.61
C PHE A 80 -31.94 -12.67 1.49
N GLY A 81 -32.46 -11.67 2.21
CA GLY A 81 -33.64 -11.78 3.05
C GLY A 81 -33.34 -12.31 4.45
N LEU A 82 -34.40 -12.71 5.16
CA LEU A 82 -34.34 -13.08 6.58
C LEU A 82 -33.75 -14.48 6.84
N TYR A 83 -33.63 -15.31 5.81
CA TYR A 83 -33.14 -16.69 5.90
C TYR A 83 -32.07 -16.94 4.84
N PRO A 84 -30.94 -16.23 4.89
CA PRO A 84 -29.81 -16.61 4.06
C PRO A 84 -29.36 -18.03 4.46
N SER A 85 -28.78 -18.79 3.54
CA SER A 85 -28.20 -20.09 3.88
C SER A 85 -27.12 -19.90 4.96
N ASN A 86 -26.77 -20.96 5.69
CA ASN A 86 -25.74 -20.89 6.74
C ASN A 86 -24.38 -20.34 6.25
N GLU A 87 -24.15 -20.35 4.94
CA GLU A 87 -22.92 -19.89 4.28
C GLU A 87 -23.03 -18.48 3.69
N THR A 88 -24.23 -17.89 3.62
CA THR A 88 -24.43 -16.56 3.05
C THR A 88 -24.77 -15.54 4.13
N LYS A 89 -24.12 -14.38 4.08
CA LYS A 89 -24.50 -13.24 4.91
C LYS A 89 -25.74 -12.58 4.30
N ARG A 90 -26.57 -11.96 5.14
CA ARG A 90 -27.83 -11.35 4.66
C ARG A 90 -27.60 -10.28 3.60
N TYR A 91 -26.61 -9.43 3.80
CA TYR A 91 -26.30 -8.34 2.89
C TYR A 91 -24.89 -8.51 2.33
N GLN A 92 -24.71 -8.21 1.04
CA GLN A 92 -23.39 -8.14 0.42
C GLN A 92 -23.34 -7.03 -0.64
N VAL A 93 -22.15 -6.51 -0.92
CA VAL A 93 -21.93 -5.72 -2.13
C VAL A 93 -22.05 -6.65 -3.35
N LYS A 94 -22.60 -6.15 -4.46
CA LYS A 94 -22.62 -6.89 -5.73
C LYS A 94 -21.22 -7.42 -6.09
N PRO A 95 -21.06 -8.68 -6.52
CA PRO A 95 -19.76 -9.28 -6.83
C PRO A 95 -18.91 -8.46 -7.81
N GLU A 96 -19.54 -7.85 -8.81
CA GLU A 96 -18.85 -7.03 -9.81
C GLU A 96 -18.28 -5.76 -9.19
N LEU A 97 -19.01 -5.13 -8.28
CA LEU A 97 -18.57 -3.93 -7.56
C LEU A 97 -17.53 -4.30 -6.51
N TYR A 98 -17.72 -5.40 -5.79
CA TYR A 98 -16.74 -5.91 -4.82
C TYR A 98 -15.39 -6.18 -5.49
N THR A 99 -15.36 -6.91 -6.61
CA THR A 99 -14.13 -7.19 -7.37
C THR A 99 -13.42 -5.89 -7.79
N GLN A 100 -14.17 -4.87 -8.20
CA GLN A 100 -13.60 -3.56 -8.55
C GLN A 100 -13.01 -2.84 -7.33
N ILE A 101 -13.69 -2.90 -6.19
CA ILE A 101 -13.23 -2.34 -4.93
C ILE A 101 -11.93 -3.03 -4.48
N GLU A 102 -11.94 -4.36 -4.41
CA GLU A 102 -10.80 -5.16 -4.00
C GLU A 102 -9.58 -4.91 -4.89
N ALA A 103 -9.76 -4.94 -6.21
CA ALA A 103 -8.67 -4.67 -7.15
C ALA A 103 -8.08 -3.27 -6.97
N ALA A 104 -8.92 -2.25 -6.70
CA ALA A 104 -8.45 -0.90 -6.44
C ALA A 104 -7.66 -0.81 -5.12
N VAL A 105 -8.14 -1.46 -4.06
CA VAL A 105 -7.45 -1.51 -2.76
C VAL A 105 -6.09 -2.19 -2.91
N GLN A 106 -6.05 -3.35 -3.55
CA GLN A 106 -4.80 -4.10 -3.77
C GLN A 106 -3.80 -3.30 -4.62
N SER A 107 -4.28 -2.65 -5.69
CA SER A 107 -3.42 -1.85 -6.56
C SER A 107 -2.83 -0.63 -5.86
N VAL A 108 -3.65 0.11 -5.10
CA VAL A 108 -3.18 1.27 -4.33
C VAL A 108 -2.26 0.84 -3.19
N GLN A 109 -2.54 -0.30 -2.54
CA GLN A 109 -1.70 -0.84 -1.49
C GLN A 109 -0.34 -1.29 -2.03
N GLY A 110 -0.31 -1.99 -3.18
CA GLY A 110 0.91 -2.40 -3.85
C GLY A 110 1.80 -1.20 -4.18
N LEU A 111 1.22 -0.15 -4.77
CA LEU A 111 1.94 1.09 -5.05
C LEU A 111 2.54 1.74 -3.79
N ILE A 112 1.78 1.75 -2.68
CA ILE A 112 2.29 2.28 -1.42
C ILE A 112 3.45 1.44 -0.89
N ASP A 113 3.36 0.13 -1.02
CA ASP A 113 4.39 -0.80 -0.57
C ASP A 113 5.67 -0.63 -1.42
N ASP A 114 5.53 -0.50 -2.74
CA ASP A 114 6.63 -0.24 -3.68
C ASP A 114 7.31 1.11 -3.40
N LEU A 115 6.54 2.18 -3.25
CA LEU A 115 7.12 3.48 -2.90
C LEU A 115 7.78 3.47 -1.52
N THR A 116 7.23 2.70 -0.58
CA THR A 116 7.78 2.60 0.77
C THR A 116 9.08 1.82 0.82
N SER A 117 9.25 0.79 -0.02
CA SER A 117 10.46 -0.03 -0.07
C SER A 117 11.67 0.73 -0.60
N LEU A 118 11.43 1.76 -1.42
CA LEU A 118 12.45 2.64 -1.99
C LEU A 118 12.89 3.78 -1.06
N ILE A 119 12.25 3.98 0.11
CA ILE A 119 12.66 5.06 1.04
C ILE A 119 13.89 4.62 1.85
N PRO A 120 15.03 5.31 1.74
CA PRO A 120 16.22 5.02 2.55
C PRO A 120 15.92 5.09 4.06
N ASP A 121 16.61 4.30 4.87
CA ASP A 121 16.55 4.30 6.34
C ASP A 121 15.21 3.89 6.99
N ARG A 122 14.22 3.41 6.22
CA ARG A 122 13.04 2.76 6.83
C ARG A 122 13.43 1.39 7.38
N LYS A 123 13.42 1.27 8.71
CA LYS A 123 13.63 0.01 9.42
C LYS A 123 12.73 -1.11 8.86
N PRO A 124 13.25 -2.33 8.62
CA PRO A 124 12.44 -3.50 8.34
C PRO A 124 11.34 -3.62 9.41
N GLY A 125 10.07 -3.68 9.00
CA GLY A 125 8.92 -3.77 9.90
C GLY A 125 8.17 -2.46 10.19
N ARG A 126 8.68 -1.28 9.82
CA ARG A 126 7.83 -0.06 9.80
C ARG A 126 6.93 -0.08 8.58
N ARG A 127 5.76 -0.72 8.74
CA ARG A 127 4.73 -0.82 7.71
C ARG A 127 4.35 0.58 7.21
N GLY A 128 4.29 0.74 5.89
CA GLY A 128 3.72 1.92 5.24
C GLY A 128 2.25 2.11 5.59
N PHE A 129 1.62 3.10 4.97
CA PHE A 129 0.19 3.30 5.17
C PHE A 129 -0.56 2.05 4.70
N ARG A 130 -1.49 1.55 5.51
CA ARG A 130 -2.34 0.41 5.18
C ARG A 130 -3.78 0.87 5.00
N ILE A 131 -4.36 0.54 3.85
CA ILE A 131 -5.74 0.89 3.48
C ILE A 131 -6.71 0.10 4.35
N ASP A 132 -6.51 -1.22 4.44
CA ASP A 132 -7.28 -2.13 5.28
C ASP A 132 -6.31 -3.01 6.13
N PRO A 133 -5.88 -2.52 7.30
CA PRO A 133 -4.83 -3.18 8.09
C PRO A 133 -5.27 -4.51 8.74
N THR A 134 -6.57 -4.67 9.01
CA THR A 134 -7.15 -5.85 9.68
C THR A 134 -7.94 -6.74 8.72
N ASN A 135 -8.07 -6.34 7.45
CA ASN A 135 -8.91 -6.98 6.45
C ASN A 135 -10.43 -6.94 6.76
N ASP A 136 -10.84 -6.17 7.78
CA ASP A 136 -12.22 -6.10 8.23
C ASP A 136 -13.12 -5.41 7.21
N VAL A 137 -12.57 -4.40 6.52
CA VAL A 137 -13.35 -3.57 5.62
C VAL A 137 -13.74 -4.38 4.39
N LEU A 138 -12.79 -5.06 3.77
CA LEU A 138 -13.09 -5.94 2.64
C LEU A 138 -13.96 -7.13 3.05
N GLU A 139 -13.70 -7.74 4.22
CA GLU A 139 -14.52 -8.85 4.72
C GLU A 139 -16.00 -8.43 4.88
N ILE A 140 -16.27 -7.27 5.48
CA ILE A 140 -17.63 -6.75 5.67
C ILE A 140 -18.30 -6.41 4.33
N LEU A 141 -17.55 -5.88 3.36
CA LEU A 141 -18.07 -5.60 2.01
C LEU A 141 -18.40 -6.89 1.24
N GLN A 142 -17.66 -7.96 1.49
CA GLN A 142 -17.94 -9.29 0.94
C GLN A 142 -19.22 -9.90 1.54
N GLY A 143 -19.52 -9.58 2.81
CA GLY A 143 -20.81 -9.92 3.41
C GLY A 143 -20.95 -9.48 4.86
N SER A 144 -22.16 -9.04 5.23
CA SER A 144 -22.52 -8.72 6.62
C SER A 144 -23.99 -9.04 6.92
N ASP A 145 -24.27 -9.37 8.17
CA ASP A 145 -25.65 -9.55 8.64
C ASP A 145 -26.36 -8.20 8.89
N ARG A 146 -25.61 -7.09 8.83
CA ARG A 146 -26.09 -5.75 9.14
C ARG A 146 -25.80 -4.80 8.00
N LEU A 147 -26.87 -4.23 7.43
CA LEU A 147 -26.75 -3.21 6.38
C LEU A 147 -25.93 -1.99 6.81
N VAL A 148 -26.00 -1.60 8.10
CA VAL A 148 -25.21 -0.49 8.65
C VAL A 148 -23.71 -0.79 8.62
N SER A 149 -23.29 -2.04 8.78
CA SER A 149 -21.88 -2.43 8.70
C SER A 149 -21.35 -2.27 7.27
N LEU A 150 -22.13 -2.64 6.25
CA LEU A 150 -21.76 -2.42 4.85
C LEU A 150 -21.53 -0.96 4.53
N TYR A 151 -22.47 -0.09 4.92
CA TYR A 151 -22.31 1.35 4.72
C TYR A 151 -21.12 1.91 5.50
N GLY A 152 -20.93 1.46 6.75
CA GLY A 152 -19.81 1.86 7.59
C GLY A 152 -18.46 1.44 7.00
N ALA A 153 -18.33 0.20 6.53
CA ALA A 153 -17.12 -0.33 5.90
C ALA A 153 -16.79 0.46 4.64
N TYR A 154 -17.79 0.71 3.79
CA TYR A 154 -17.59 1.50 2.56
C TYR A 154 -17.14 2.93 2.86
N GLU A 155 -17.72 3.59 3.87
CA GLU A 155 -17.32 4.94 4.26
C GLU A 155 -15.90 4.98 4.86
N VAL A 156 -15.54 3.98 5.69
CA VAL A 156 -14.17 3.83 6.18
C VAL A 156 -13.21 3.63 5.02
N LEU A 157 -13.57 2.78 4.06
CA LEU A 157 -12.75 2.53 2.88
C LEU A 157 -12.52 3.81 2.07
N ARG A 158 -13.59 4.56 1.79
CA ARG A 158 -13.53 5.82 1.05
C ARG A 158 -12.54 6.79 1.69
N LYS A 159 -12.65 7.01 3.00
CA LYS A 159 -11.72 7.86 3.77
C LYS A 159 -10.29 7.34 3.75
N ARG A 160 -10.10 6.02 3.80
CA ARG A 160 -8.76 5.39 3.72
C ARG A 160 -8.14 5.58 2.34
N MET A 161 -8.93 5.46 1.27
CA MET A 161 -8.49 5.69 -0.11
C MET A 161 -8.16 7.17 -0.36
N ASP A 162 -8.91 8.11 0.21
CA ASP A 162 -8.55 9.54 0.21
C ASP A 162 -7.19 9.77 0.86
N ARG A 163 -6.96 9.20 2.04
CA ARG A 163 -5.68 9.30 2.75
C ARG A 163 -4.55 8.62 1.99
N ALA A 164 -4.81 7.48 1.34
CA ALA A 164 -3.82 6.74 0.55
C ALA A 164 -3.20 7.62 -0.54
N ALA A 165 -4.01 8.43 -1.24
CA ALA A 165 -3.51 9.36 -2.25
C ALA A 165 -2.51 10.38 -1.67
N LEU A 166 -2.78 10.93 -0.48
CA LEU A 166 -1.86 11.84 0.21
C LEU A 166 -0.56 11.14 0.61
N PHE A 167 -0.65 9.87 1.03
CA PHE A 167 0.53 9.08 1.38
C PHE A 167 1.37 8.69 0.16
N ILE A 168 0.75 8.41 -0.99
CA ILE A 168 1.46 8.17 -2.26
C ILE A 168 2.28 9.41 -2.64
N GLU A 169 1.67 10.60 -2.63
CA GLU A 169 2.39 11.85 -2.89
C GLU A 169 3.52 12.09 -1.88
N LYS A 170 3.26 11.81 -0.59
CA LYS A 170 4.29 11.90 0.46
C LYS A 170 5.45 10.96 0.17
N TYR A 171 5.20 9.70 -0.14
CA TYR A 171 6.26 8.71 -0.36
C TYR A 171 7.04 8.99 -1.63
N TYR A 172 6.37 9.39 -2.71
CA TYR A 172 7.04 9.85 -3.93
C TYR A 172 8.02 11.00 -3.64
N ARG A 173 7.60 12.02 -2.88
CA ARG A 173 8.48 13.13 -2.50
C ARG A 173 9.64 12.69 -1.61
N LEU A 174 9.42 11.76 -0.66
CA LEU A 174 10.50 11.21 0.17
C LEU A 174 11.52 10.46 -0.67
N CYS A 175 11.09 9.66 -1.64
CA CYS A 175 11.99 8.94 -2.54
C CYS A 175 12.86 9.87 -3.39
N LYS A 176 12.40 11.09 -3.66
CA LYS A 176 13.16 12.15 -4.37
C LYS A 176 14.05 13.00 -3.45
N GLY A 177 14.10 12.67 -2.15
CA GLY A 177 14.89 13.42 -1.17
C GLY A 177 14.30 14.78 -0.81
N GLU A 178 13.02 15.03 -1.11
CA GLU A 178 12.38 16.30 -0.76
C GLU A 178 12.10 16.36 0.76
N PRO A 179 12.40 17.47 1.44
CA PRO A 179 12.10 17.62 2.86
C PRO A 179 10.59 17.72 3.08
N ILE A 180 10.03 16.79 3.86
CA ILE A 180 8.58 16.77 4.16
C ILE A 180 8.36 16.99 5.65
N SER A 181 7.51 17.97 5.99
CA SER A 181 6.92 18.06 7.33
C SER A 181 6.00 16.86 7.52
N SER A 182 6.43 15.87 8.30
CA SER A 182 5.71 14.62 8.46
C SER A 182 4.43 14.83 9.25
N PRO A 183 3.22 14.52 8.72
CA PRO A 183 2.11 14.20 9.59
C PRO A 183 2.51 12.95 10.37
N ALA A 184 2.36 12.99 11.70
CA ALA A 184 2.69 11.90 12.60
C ALA A 184 2.13 10.58 12.04
N THR A 185 3.03 9.64 11.73
CA THR A 185 2.65 8.26 11.42
C THR A 185 1.85 7.73 12.61
N THR A 186 0.58 7.39 12.38
CA THR A 186 -0.27 6.72 13.37
C THR A 186 0.51 5.53 13.92
N ALA A 187 0.80 5.53 15.23
CA ALA A 187 1.59 4.49 15.87
C ALA A 187 0.94 3.12 15.62
N ALA A 188 1.76 2.11 15.33
CA ALA A 188 1.30 0.73 15.12
C ALA A 188 0.48 0.21 16.32
N GLU A 189 0.80 0.70 17.51
CA GLU A 189 0.14 0.43 18.80
C GLU A 189 -1.37 0.77 18.82
N ILE A 190 -1.85 1.65 17.93
CA ILE A 190 -3.28 1.98 17.83
C ILE A 190 -4.08 0.82 17.19
N HIS A 191 -3.40 -0.05 16.44
CA HIS A 191 -4.01 -1.21 15.79
C HIS A 191 -3.96 -2.49 16.65
N GLU A 192 -3.23 -2.49 17.76
CA GLU A 192 -3.09 -3.65 18.66
C GLU A 192 -4.22 -3.77 19.70
N ARG A 193 -5.15 -2.81 19.75
CA ARG A 193 -6.22 -2.75 20.77
C ARG A 193 -7.52 -3.49 20.41
N PHE A 194 -7.58 -4.19 19.29
CA PHE A 194 -8.79 -4.92 18.90
C PHE A 194 -8.78 -6.34 19.47
N ASP A 195 -9.90 -6.73 20.07
CA ASP A 195 -10.15 -8.09 20.52
C ASP A 195 -10.07 -9.04 19.31
N PRO A 196 -9.07 -9.94 19.24
CA PRO A 196 -8.91 -10.85 18.11
C PRO A 196 -10.05 -11.87 18.00
N GLU A 197 -10.85 -12.06 19.07
CA GLU A 197 -12.00 -12.96 19.09
C GLU A 197 -13.30 -12.27 18.61
N ALA A 198 -13.32 -10.95 18.47
CA ALA A 198 -14.45 -10.21 17.92
C ALA A 198 -14.55 -10.41 16.39
N ASN A 199 -15.75 -10.57 15.84
CA ASN A 199 -15.94 -10.58 14.38
C ASN A 199 -15.75 -9.17 13.77
N ALA A 200 -15.51 -9.11 12.46
CA ALA A 200 -15.21 -7.86 11.74
C ALA A 200 -16.29 -6.77 11.96
N ASP A 201 -17.58 -7.15 11.96
CA ASP A 201 -18.70 -6.27 12.27
C ASP A 201 -18.56 -5.57 13.64
N LYS A 202 -18.19 -6.32 14.68
CA LYS A 202 -18.00 -5.79 16.03
C LYS A 202 -16.79 -4.84 16.08
N ARG A 203 -15.68 -5.21 15.44
CA ARG A 203 -14.47 -4.35 15.36
C ARG A 203 -14.76 -3.03 14.63
N LEU A 204 -15.51 -3.07 13.54
CA LEU A 204 -15.91 -1.87 12.79
C LEU A 204 -16.79 -0.95 13.63
N LEU A 205 -17.77 -1.49 14.33
CA LEU A 205 -18.68 -0.69 15.17
C LEU A 205 -17.93 -0.03 16.34
N GLU A 206 -16.97 -0.72 16.95
CA GLU A 206 -16.06 -0.14 17.94
C GLU A 206 -15.21 0.98 17.34
N HIS A 207 -14.70 0.79 16.11
CA HIS A 207 -13.91 1.81 15.41
C HIS A 207 -14.73 3.07 15.08
N ILE A 208 -15.95 2.91 14.55
CA ILE A 208 -16.86 4.01 14.24
C ILE A 208 -17.29 4.73 15.53
N GLY A 209 -17.59 3.96 16.59
CA GLY A 209 -17.95 4.50 17.92
C GLY A 209 -16.85 5.33 18.56
N MET A 210 -15.58 4.97 18.38
CA MET A 210 -14.43 5.74 18.89
C MET A 210 -14.17 7.02 18.09
N THR A 211 -14.45 7.05 16.78
CA THR A 211 -14.23 8.24 15.95
C THR A 211 -15.18 9.41 16.23
N ASN A 212 -16.26 9.21 16.99
CA ASN A 212 -17.20 10.27 17.38
C ASN A 212 -16.85 10.96 18.72
N SER A 213 -15.68 10.68 19.32
CA SER A 213 -15.30 11.22 20.64
C SER A 213 -14.30 12.38 20.64
N TYR A 214 -13.92 12.92 19.48
CA TYR A 214 -13.14 14.15 19.39
C TYR A 214 -13.87 15.17 18.51
N GLY A 215 -14.71 15.97 19.18
CA GLY A 215 -15.12 17.29 18.71
C GLY A 215 -14.09 18.34 19.05
#